data_AF-A0AAD7TZ42-F1
#
_entry.id   AF-A0AAD7TZ42-F1
#
_cell.length_a   1.000
_cell.length_b   1.000
_cell.length_c   1.000
_cell.angle_alpha   90.00
_cell.angle_beta   90.00
_cell.angle_gamma   90.00
#
_symmetry.space_group_name_H-M   'P 1'
#
loop_
_entity.id
_entity.type
_entity.pdbx_description
1 polymer ?
#
loop_
_entity_poly.entity_id
_entity_poly.type
_entity_poly.pdbx_seq_one_letter_code
_entity_poly.pdbx_strand_id
1 'polypeptide(L)'
;MAPLADFLLAHLPLASLNVPYELTHYVPGKTPFSTPQEVFPALVAYLVIIFGIREWMKSRPPFKFQFFFRLHNAFLSSGSLLLVLLIMEEVVPLWLQHGTFWALCDDDMWTSRLEFYYMINYYFKYIELIDTVFLALKKKPLAFLHVFHHSATALLCYTQLNGKTSVQWVPISINLTVHVIMYYYYYATAGGAKIWWKKYLTTFQIVQFVIDLFVVYFATYSYYAANYFKNLPTLGSCAGTESAAVFGCALLSSYLVLFIQFYIQTYKKPAGKKGVANGKANGVANGHKTE
;
A
#
# COMPACT_ATOMS: atom_id res chain seq x y z
N MET A 1 -0.74 -12.72 23.88
CA MET A 1 0.00 -11.65 24.57
C MET A 1 0.58 -10.75 23.49
N ALA A 2 0.40 -9.43 23.58
CA ALA A 2 0.83 -8.49 22.53
C ALA A 2 1.86 -7.49 23.08
N PRO A 3 3.09 -7.96 23.38
CA PRO A 3 4.08 -7.20 24.13
C PRO A 3 4.43 -5.85 23.50
N LEU A 4 4.48 -5.73 22.17
CA LEU A 4 4.77 -4.48 21.48
C LEU A 4 3.62 -3.49 21.58
N ALA A 5 2.39 -3.93 21.32
CA ALA A 5 1.21 -3.08 21.46
C ALA A 5 1.00 -2.62 22.91
N ASP A 6 1.18 -3.52 23.87
CA ASP A 6 1.05 -3.24 25.29
C ASP A 6 2.17 -2.28 25.75
N PHE A 7 3.39 -2.45 25.25
CA PHE A 7 4.51 -1.50 25.46
C PHE A 7 4.18 -0.10 24.93
N LEU A 8 3.63 0.00 23.72
CA LEU A 8 3.26 1.29 23.14
C LEU A 8 2.16 1.97 23.95
N LEU A 9 1.12 1.24 24.36
CA LEU A 9 0.04 1.78 25.17
C LEU A 9 0.52 2.25 26.56
N ALA A 10 1.56 1.62 27.11
CA ALA A 10 2.15 2.04 28.38
C ALA A 10 2.94 3.36 28.29
N HIS A 11 3.51 3.67 27.12
CA HIS A 11 4.37 4.85 26.92
C HIS A 11 3.68 5.99 26.17
N LEU A 12 2.60 5.70 25.44
CA LEU A 12 1.81 6.71 24.77
C LEU A 12 0.66 7.15 25.68
N PRO A 13 0.41 8.46 25.85
CA PRO A 13 -0.68 8.98 26.68
C PRO A 13 -2.06 8.74 26.06
N LEU A 14 -2.22 7.76 25.16
CA LEU A 14 -3.47 7.47 24.44
C LEU A 14 -4.62 7.15 25.39
N ALA A 15 -4.35 6.47 26.51
CA ALA A 15 -5.37 6.20 27.52
C ALA A 15 -5.81 7.46 28.31
N SER A 16 -4.97 8.51 28.34
CA SER A 16 -5.30 9.79 28.98
C SER A 16 -5.96 10.79 28.02
N LEU A 17 -5.83 10.55 26.72
CA LEU A 17 -6.57 11.24 25.69
C LEU A 17 -7.93 10.55 25.59
N ASN A 18 -9.02 11.26 25.84
CA ASN A 18 -10.38 10.73 25.64
C ASN A 18 -10.66 10.60 24.14
N VAL A 19 -10.00 9.65 23.48
CA VAL A 19 -10.03 9.46 22.02
C VAL A 19 -11.43 8.97 21.62
N PRO A 20 -12.13 9.67 20.72
CA PRO A 20 -13.43 9.23 20.22
C PRO A 20 -13.43 7.81 19.65
N TYR A 21 -14.54 7.10 19.81
CA TYR A 21 -14.69 5.70 19.40
C TYR A 21 -14.42 5.51 17.90
N GLU A 22 -14.90 6.43 17.07
CA GLU A 22 -14.72 6.46 15.62
C GLU A 22 -13.27 6.66 15.14
N LEU A 23 -12.35 7.02 16.04
CA LEU A 23 -10.90 7.11 15.77
C LEU A 23 -10.15 5.86 16.22
N THR A 24 -10.81 4.92 16.90
CA THR A 24 -10.23 3.64 17.33
C THR A 24 -10.90 2.44 16.67
N HIS A 25 -12.13 2.61 16.17
CA HIS A 25 -12.92 1.58 15.50
C HIS A 25 -13.46 2.13 14.18
N TYR A 26 -13.54 1.27 13.16
CA TYR A 26 -14.04 1.70 11.86
C TYR A 26 -15.57 1.70 11.85
N VAL A 27 -16.15 2.90 11.86
CA VAL A 27 -17.60 3.10 11.87
C VAL A 27 -18.02 3.84 10.59
N PRO A 28 -18.63 3.14 9.62
CA PRO A 28 -19.13 3.76 8.39
C PRO A 28 -20.03 4.97 8.67
N GLY A 29 -19.72 6.11 8.06
CA GLY A 29 -20.46 7.36 8.25
C GLY A 29 -20.04 8.22 9.44
N LYS A 30 -19.15 7.72 10.31
CA LYS A 30 -18.60 8.50 11.45
C LYS A 30 -17.08 8.61 11.40
N THR A 31 -16.41 7.52 11.06
CA THR A 31 -14.95 7.52 10.91
C THR A 31 -14.56 8.40 9.71
N PRO A 32 -13.55 9.29 9.83
CA PRO A 32 -13.12 10.12 8.70
C PRO A 32 -12.74 9.27 7.49
N PHE A 33 -13.18 9.69 6.30
CA PHE A 33 -12.99 8.96 5.04
C PHE A 33 -13.64 7.57 4.99
N SER A 34 -14.77 7.39 5.69
CA SER A 34 -15.55 6.15 5.69
C SER A 34 -16.77 6.18 4.76
N THR A 35 -16.97 7.27 4.03
CA THR A 35 -18.08 7.42 3.09
C THR A 35 -17.62 7.66 1.64
N PRO A 36 -18.42 7.26 0.63
CA PRO A 36 -18.13 7.58 -0.77
C PRO A 36 -17.99 9.09 -1.02
N GLN A 37 -18.80 9.89 -0.30
CA GLN A 37 -18.83 11.35 -0.40
C GLN A 37 -17.54 12.01 0.12
N GLU A 38 -16.75 11.32 0.93
CA GLU A 38 -15.43 11.79 1.35
C GLU A 38 -14.34 11.22 0.44
N VAL A 39 -14.40 9.92 0.15
CA VAL A 39 -13.34 9.20 -0.57
C VAL A 39 -13.22 9.65 -2.02
N PHE A 40 -14.34 9.70 -2.77
CA PHE A 40 -14.27 10.07 -4.19
C PHE A 40 -13.81 11.53 -4.39
N PRO A 41 -14.35 12.53 -3.66
CA PRO A 41 -13.84 13.89 -3.76
C PRO A 41 -12.38 14.02 -3.33
N ALA A 42 -11.92 13.27 -2.32
CA ALA A 42 -10.51 13.29 -1.93
C ALA A 42 -9.60 12.78 -3.07
N LEU A 43 -10.00 11.70 -3.75
CA LEU A 43 -9.24 11.17 -4.90
C LEU A 43 -9.28 12.12 -6.11
N VAL A 44 -10.42 12.75 -6.37
CA VAL A 44 -10.54 13.78 -7.41
C VAL A 44 -9.65 14.98 -7.07
N ALA A 45 -9.70 15.47 -5.83
CA ALA A 45 -8.85 16.56 -5.36
C ALA A 45 -7.37 16.20 -5.50
N TYR A 46 -6.96 14.98 -5.12
CA TYR A 46 -5.61 14.47 -5.33
C TYR A 46 -5.17 14.58 -6.80
N LEU A 47 -5.99 14.10 -7.74
CA LEU A 47 -5.67 14.16 -9.17
C LEU A 47 -5.59 15.62 -9.66
N VAL A 48 -6.55 16.47 -9.29
CA VAL A 48 -6.56 17.90 -9.63
C VAL A 48 -5.31 18.60 -9.12
N ILE A 49 -4.94 18.37 -7.86
CA ILE A 49 -3.75 18.96 -7.24
C ILE A 49 -2.49 18.51 -7.99
N ILE A 50 -2.32 17.22 -8.29
CA ILE A 50 -1.10 16.72 -8.92
C ILE A 50 -0.95 17.18 -10.35
N PHE A 51 -2.02 17.13 -11.14
CA PHE A 51 -1.97 17.62 -12.51
C PHE A 51 -1.86 19.15 -12.56
N GLY A 52 -2.48 19.86 -11.60
CA GLY A 52 -2.32 21.30 -11.41
C GLY A 52 -0.88 21.68 -11.07
N ILE A 53 -0.24 21.00 -10.11
CA ILE A 53 1.18 21.19 -9.76
C ILE A 53 2.05 20.87 -10.97
N ARG A 54 1.78 19.78 -11.70
CA ARG A 54 2.55 19.43 -12.91
C ARG A 54 2.50 20.55 -13.96
N GLU A 55 1.33 21.13 -14.19
CA GLU A 55 1.15 22.22 -15.15
C GLU A 55 1.87 23.49 -14.67
N TRP A 56 1.65 23.87 -13.42
CA TRP A 56 2.26 25.03 -12.79
C TRP A 56 3.80 24.94 -12.75
N MET A 57 4.34 23.74 -12.59
CA MET A 57 5.78 23.53 -12.60
C MET A 57 6.40 23.69 -13.98
N LYS A 58 5.67 23.65 -15.11
CA LYS A 58 6.27 23.74 -16.45
C LYS A 58 7.18 24.96 -16.61
N SER A 59 6.74 26.13 -16.11
CA SER A 59 7.47 27.40 -16.16
C SER A 59 8.49 27.62 -15.04
N ARG A 60 8.71 26.65 -14.12
CA ARG A 60 9.53 26.83 -12.91
C ARG A 60 10.71 25.85 -12.85
N PRO A 61 11.83 26.17 -12.16
CA PRO A 61 12.87 25.19 -11.89
C PRO A 61 12.37 24.11 -10.91
N PRO A 62 12.93 22.87 -10.94
CA PRO A 62 12.56 21.82 -10.00
C PRO A 62 12.95 22.20 -8.56
N PHE A 63 12.06 21.95 -7.61
CA PHE A 63 12.32 22.27 -6.21
C PHE A 63 13.26 21.27 -5.54
N LYS A 64 14.09 21.76 -4.61
CA LYS A 64 15.06 20.97 -3.84
C LYS A 64 14.56 20.68 -2.42
N PHE A 65 13.48 19.90 -2.28
CA PHE A 65 12.93 19.49 -0.98
C PHE A 65 13.57 18.21 -0.42
N GLN A 66 14.90 18.12 -0.43
CA GLN A 66 15.58 16.86 -0.11
C GLN A 66 15.38 16.43 1.34
N PHE A 67 15.43 17.38 2.28
CA PHE A 67 15.19 17.12 3.70
C PHE A 67 13.77 16.58 3.94
N PHE A 68 12.74 17.29 3.48
CA PHE A 68 11.35 16.85 3.64
C PHE A 68 11.06 15.53 2.95
N PHE A 69 11.62 15.31 1.76
CA PHE A 69 11.49 14.02 1.07
C PHE A 69 12.12 12.89 1.89
N ARG A 70 13.32 13.09 2.45
CA ARG A 70 13.96 12.09 3.32
C ARG A 70 13.14 11.85 4.59
N LEU A 71 12.67 12.90 5.25
CA LEU A 71 11.85 12.78 6.45
C LEU A 71 10.56 11.98 6.18
N HIS A 72 9.88 12.29 5.07
CA HIS A 72 8.68 11.59 4.63
C HIS A 72 8.93 10.09 4.37
N ASN A 73 9.99 9.76 3.63
CA ASN A 73 10.33 8.36 3.34
C ASN A 73 10.80 7.62 4.60
N ALA A 74 11.52 8.28 5.52
CA ALA A 74 11.88 7.70 6.80
C ALA A 74 10.64 7.39 7.65
N PHE A 75 9.70 8.33 7.73
CA PHE A 75 8.42 8.15 8.42
C PHE A 75 7.60 6.99 7.83
N LEU A 76 7.44 6.94 6.51
CA LEU A 76 6.70 5.85 5.86
C LEU A 76 7.40 4.50 6.05
N SER A 77 8.73 4.46 5.99
CA SER A 77 9.50 3.24 6.25
C SER A 77 9.35 2.75 7.69
N SER A 78 9.52 3.62 8.68
CA SER A 78 9.42 3.25 10.10
C SER A 78 7.98 2.94 10.50
N GLY A 79 7.02 3.70 10.00
CA GLY A 79 5.61 3.48 10.26
C GLY A 79 5.11 2.17 9.64
N SER A 80 5.54 1.84 8.41
CA SER A 80 5.22 0.55 7.79
C SER A 80 5.81 -0.62 8.57
N LEU A 81 7.03 -0.46 9.09
CA LEU A 81 7.69 -1.47 9.92
C LEU A 81 6.92 -1.68 11.24
N LEU A 82 6.57 -0.59 11.92
CA LEU A 82 5.81 -0.67 13.16
C LEU A 82 4.45 -1.35 12.93
N LEU A 83 3.75 -0.95 11.85
CA LEU A 83 2.42 -1.47 11.57
C LEU A 83 2.43 -2.95 11.20
N VAL A 84 3.40 -3.41 10.40
CA VAL A 84 3.50 -4.85 10.11
C VAL A 84 3.88 -5.66 11.35
N LEU A 85 4.74 -5.14 12.24
CA LEU A 85 5.05 -5.83 13.49
C LEU A 85 3.83 -5.97 14.39
N LEU A 86 3.02 -4.92 14.50
CA LEU A 86 1.76 -4.95 15.27
C LEU A 86 0.72 -5.91 14.68
N ILE A 87 0.56 -5.90 13.35
CA ILE A 87 -0.32 -6.86 12.67
C ILE A 87 0.17 -8.29 12.91
N MET A 88 1.45 -8.56 12.70
CA MET A 88 2.01 -9.91 12.86
C MET A 88 1.98 -10.40 14.32
N GLU A 89 2.13 -9.50 15.30
CA GLU A 89 1.98 -9.82 16.72
C GLU A 89 0.58 -10.35 17.07
N GLU A 90 -0.47 -9.83 16.42
CA GLU A 90 -1.84 -10.31 16.61
C GLU A 90 -2.15 -11.54 15.73
N VAL A 91 -1.73 -11.51 14.46
CA VAL A 91 -2.06 -12.54 13.46
C VAL A 91 -1.36 -13.88 13.75
N VAL A 92 -0.07 -13.87 14.07
CA VAL A 92 0.73 -15.11 14.16
C VAL A 92 0.20 -16.07 15.23
N PRO A 93 -0.12 -15.64 16.47
CA PRO A 93 -0.68 -16.53 17.47
C PRO A 93 -2.02 -17.15 17.03
N LEU A 94 -2.91 -16.35 16.46
CA LEU A 94 -4.22 -16.81 15.96
C LEU A 94 -4.05 -17.82 14.83
N TRP A 95 -3.15 -17.52 13.88
CA TRP A 95 -2.86 -18.42 12.77
C TRP A 95 -2.26 -19.75 13.24
N LEU A 96 -1.31 -19.73 14.17
CA LEU A 96 -0.70 -20.95 14.71
C LEU A 96 -1.69 -21.80 15.52
N GLN A 97 -2.64 -21.16 16.21
CA GLN A 97 -3.63 -21.85 17.04
C GLN A 97 -4.73 -22.51 16.22
N HIS A 98 -5.23 -21.84 15.18
CA HIS A 98 -6.43 -22.27 14.44
C HIS A 98 -6.15 -22.80 13.03
N GLY A 99 -4.94 -22.60 12.51
CA GLY A 99 -4.51 -23.07 11.19
C GLY A 99 -4.81 -22.08 10.05
N THR A 100 -4.29 -22.39 8.86
CA THR A 100 -4.27 -21.46 7.72
C THR A 100 -5.65 -21.14 7.16
N PHE A 101 -6.53 -22.13 7.00
CA PHE A 101 -7.85 -21.85 6.44
C PHE A 101 -8.64 -20.89 7.33
N TRP A 102 -8.68 -21.18 8.64
CA TRP A 102 -9.28 -20.29 9.63
C TRP A 102 -8.68 -18.89 9.57
N ALA A 103 -7.35 -18.77 9.57
CA ALA A 103 -6.68 -17.47 9.52
C ALA A 103 -6.99 -16.67 8.24
N LEU A 104 -7.29 -17.33 7.12
CA LEU A 104 -7.60 -16.65 5.86
C LEU A 104 -9.07 -16.27 5.72
N CYS A 105 -9.96 -17.02 6.37
CA CYS A 105 -11.37 -17.08 5.99
C CYS A 105 -12.35 -16.90 7.14
N ASP A 106 -11.95 -17.11 8.39
CA ASP A 106 -12.85 -16.98 9.52
C ASP A 106 -13.16 -15.51 9.85
N ASP A 107 -14.38 -15.23 10.32
CA ASP A 107 -14.82 -13.89 10.74
C ASP A 107 -14.07 -13.44 12.01
N ASP A 108 -13.71 -14.38 12.89
CA ASP A 108 -13.01 -14.10 14.16
C ASP A 108 -11.57 -13.60 13.93
N MET A 109 -11.04 -13.75 12.72
CA MET A 109 -9.78 -13.13 12.30
C MET A 109 -9.89 -11.59 12.25
N TRP A 110 -11.10 -11.04 12.13
CA TRP A 110 -11.37 -9.61 12.21
C TRP A 110 -11.44 -9.14 13.68
N THR A 111 -10.30 -9.11 14.37
CA THR A 111 -10.25 -8.59 15.73
C THR A 111 -10.33 -7.05 15.75
N SER A 112 -10.80 -6.47 16.86
CA SER A 112 -10.84 -5.00 17.02
C SER A 112 -9.46 -4.35 16.87
N ARG A 113 -8.38 -5.05 17.27
CA ARG A 113 -7.01 -4.55 17.09
C ARG A 113 -6.61 -4.55 15.62
N LEU A 114 -6.93 -5.61 14.88
CA LEU A 114 -6.66 -5.68 13.45
C LEU A 114 -7.47 -4.64 12.68
N GLU A 115 -8.76 -4.44 13.02
CA GLU A 115 -9.57 -3.36 12.44
C GLU A 115 -8.90 -1.99 12.61
N PHE A 116 -8.43 -1.70 13.83
CA PHE A 116 -7.68 -0.47 14.10
C PHE A 116 -6.40 -0.38 13.24
N TYR A 117 -5.60 -1.44 13.16
CA TYR A 117 -4.39 -1.45 12.33
C TYR A 117 -4.69 -1.29 10.83
N TYR A 118 -5.77 -1.88 10.32
CA TYR A 118 -6.22 -1.67 8.94
C TYR A 118 -6.68 -0.25 8.69
N MET A 119 -7.34 0.39 9.65
CA MET A 119 -7.70 1.79 9.58
C MET A 119 -6.44 2.70 9.55
N ILE A 120 -5.42 2.40 10.37
CA ILE A 120 -4.13 3.10 10.30
C ILE A 120 -3.44 2.87 8.95
N ASN A 121 -3.43 1.64 8.42
CA ASN A 121 -2.90 1.34 7.08
C ASN A 121 -3.64 2.14 6.00
N TYR A 122 -4.96 2.24 6.10
CA TYR A 122 -5.79 3.02 5.19
C TYR A 122 -5.41 4.51 5.20
N TYR A 123 -5.23 5.11 6.38
CA TYR A 123 -4.76 6.48 6.49
C TYR A 123 -3.32 6.67 5.97
N PHE A 124 -2.46 5.68 6.16
CA PHE A 124 -1.13 5.68 5.55
C PHE A 124 -1.19 5.81 4.03
N LYS A 125 -2.17 5.19 3.34
CA LYS A 125 -2.31 5.34 1.88
C LYS A 125 -2.59 6.78 1.45
N TYR A 126 -3.28 7.58 2.27
CA TYR A 126 -3.43 9.01 2.01
C TYR A 126 -2.14 9.79 2.22
N ILE A 127 -1.34 9.41 3.21
CA ILE A 127 -0.02 10.01 3.43
C ILE A 127 0.92 9.68 2.27
N GLU A 128 0.86 8.45 1.74
CA GLU A 128 1.62 8.02 0.56
C GLU A 128 1.29 8.86 -0.70
N LEU A 129 0.11 9.50 -0.78
CA LEU A 129 -0.22 10.41 -1.90
C LEU A 129 0.74 11.61 -2.02
N ILE A 130 1.41 11.98 -0.91
CA ILE A 130 2.41 13.04 -0.87
C ILE A 130 3.64 12.66 -1.71
N ASP A 131 3.92 11.37 -1.93
CA ASP A 131 4.99 10.91 -2.84
C ASP A 131 4.83 11.51 -4.24
N THR A 132 3.61 11.45 -4.77
CA THR A 132 3.30 11.97 -6.10
C THR A 132 3.44 13.49 -6.15
N VAL A 133 3.13 14.18 -5.06
CA VAL A 133 3.35 15.64 -4.92
C VAL A 133 4.84 15.96 -4.98
N PHE A 134 5.69 15.22 -4.26
CA PHE A 134 7.14 15.39 -4.34
C PHE A 134 7.67 15.13 -5.74
N LEU A 135 7.17 14.10 -6.44
CA LEU A 135 7.57 13.83 -7.82
C LEU A 135 7.18 14.97 -8.76
N ALA A 136 5.96 15.50 -8.63
CA ALA A 136 5.48 16.63 -9.43
C ALA A 136 6.33 17.90 -9.21
N LEU A 137 6.60 18.25 -7.93
CA LEU A 137 7.45 19.39 -7.55
C LEU A 137 8.91 19.25 -7.97
N LYS A 138 9.43 18.01 -8.06
CA LYS A 138 10.79 17.71 -8.55
C LYS A 138 10.86 17.58 -10.08
N LYS A 139 9.76 17.82 -10.81
CA LYS A 139 9.65 17.57 -12.26
C LYS A 139 10.03 16.14 -12.67
N LYS A 140 9.75 15.17 -11.80
CA LYS A 140 9.94 13.75 -12.12
C LYS A 140 8.72 13.24 -12.89
N PRO A 141 8.90 12.27 -13.82
CA PRO A 141 7.81 11.72 -14.60
C PRO A 141 6.78 11.07 -13.68
N LEU A 142 5.51 11.48 -13.82
CA LEU A 142 4.38 10.85 -13.16
C LEU A 142 3.95 9.65 -14.00
N ALA A 143 4.53 8.48 -13.73
CA ALA A 143 4.16 7.26 -14.43
C ALA A 143 2.71 6.90 -14.14
N PHE A 144 1.97 6.45 -15.16
CA PHE A 144 0.58 6.00 -15.01
C PHE A 144 0.43 4.98 -13.89
N LEU A 145 1.32 3.96 -13.87
CA LEU A 145 1.36 2.93 -12.83
C LEU A 145 1.39 3.52 -11.42
N HIS A 146 2.18 4.55 -11.20
CA HIS A 146 2.32 5.18 -9.88
C HIS A 146 1.04 5.91 -9.49
N VAL A 147 0.53 6.81 -10.36
CA VAL A 147 -0.67 7.60 -10.06
C VAL A 147 -1.89 6.70 -9.86
N PHE A 148 -2.06 5.70 -10.74
CA PHE A 148 -3.14 4.72 -10.68
C PHE A 148 -3.03 3.84 -9.43
N HIS A 149 -1.84 3.32 -9.10
CA HIS A 149 -1.64 2.52 -7.90
C HIS A 149 -2.00 3.30 -6.64
N HIS A 150 -1.46 4.51 -6.46
CA HIS A 150 -1.72 5.30 -5.26
C HIS A 150 -3.20 5.67 -5.09
N SER A 151 -3.89 6.08 -6.16
CA SER A 151 -5.32 6.40 -6.06
C SER A 151 -6.18 5.14 -5.85
N ALA A 152 -5.93 4.07 -6.61
CA ALA A 152 -6.72 2.85 -6.52
C ALA A 152 -6.44 2.05 -5.23
N THR A 153 -5.26 2.16 -4.63
CA THR A 153 -4.94 1.45 -3.36
C THR A 153 -5.69 2.07 -2.18
N ALA A 154 -5.85 3.40 -2.14
CA ALA A 154 -6.69 4.05 -1.15
C ALA A 154 -8.16 3.58 -1.30
N LEU A 155 -8.67 3.55 -2.53
CA LEU A 155 -10.02 3.03 -2.81
C LEU A 155 -10.16 1.55 -2.46
N LEU A 156 -9.12 0.74 -2.71
CA LEU A 156 -9.08 -0.67 -2.32
C LEU A 156 -9.24 -0.81 -0.81
N CYS A 157 -8.41 -0.13 -0.02
CA CYS A 157 -8.49 -0.17 1.45
C CYS A 157 -9.88 0.25 1.95
N TYR A 158 -10.47 1.30 1.36
CA TYR A 158 -11.85 1.70 1.65
C TYR A 158 -12.85 0.55 1.41
N THR A 159 -12.82 -0.09 0.24
CA THR A 159 -13.75 -1.20 -0.07
C THR A 159 -13.56 -2.40 0.84
N GLN A 160 -12.32 -2.73 1.20
CA GLN A 160 -12.03 -3.88 2.07
C GLN A 160 -12.43 -3.62 3.54
N LEU A 161 -12.24 -2.40 4.03
CA LEU A 161 -12.71 -2.00 5.37
C LEU A 161 -14.24 -2.09 5.49
N ASN A 162 -14.98 -1.64 4.48
CA ASN A 162 -16.44 -1.79 4.47
C ASN A 162 -16.88 -3.25 4.23
N GLY A 163 -16.08 -4.02 3.49
CA GLY A 163 -16.36 -5.42 3.18
C GLY A 163 -16.04 -6.39 4.31
N LYS A 164 -15.30 -5.97 5.33
CA LYS A 164 -14.82 -6.80 6.44
C LYS A 164 -14.13 -8.10 5.99
N THR A 165 -13.32 -8.01 4.93
CA THR A 165 -12.67 -9.19 4.35
C THR A 165 -11.54 -9.69 5.26
N SER A 166 -11.67 -10.89 5.85
CA SER A 166 -10.67 -11.42 6.80
C SER A 166 -9.31 -11.68 6.14
N VAL A 167 -9.30 -12.10 4.88
CA VAL A 167 -8.08 -12.42 4.11
C VAL A 167 -7.10 -11.24 3.96
N GLN A 168 -7.54 -10.00 4.20
CA GLN A 168 -6.76 -8.81 3.87
C GLN A 168 -5.46 -8.65 4.67
N TRP A 169 -5.31 -9.36 5.80
CA TRP A 169 -4.07 -9.33 6.58
C TRP A 169 -2.87 -9.79 5.74
N VAL A 170 -3.05 -10.73 4.80
CA VAL A 170 -1.96 -11.24 3.95
C VAL A 170 -1.48 -10.15 2.99
N PRO A 171 -2.32 -9.58 2.09
CA PRO A 171 -1.88 -8.51 1.20
C PRO A 171 -1.34 -7.30 1.95
N ILE A 172 -1.95 -6.91 3.08
CA ILE A 172 -1.50 -5.76 3.87
C ILE A 172 -0.11 -6.03 4.46
N SER A 173 0.12 -7.20 5.07
CA SER A 173 1.41 -7.51 5.72
C SER A 173 2.55 -7.59 4.72
N ILE A 174 2.33 -8.23 3.56
CA ILE A 174 3.36 -8.31 2.52
C ILE A 174 3.58 -6.93 1.89
N ASN A 175 2.52 -6.14 1.64
CA ASN A 175 2.65 -4.77 1.14
C ASN A 175 3.46 -3.89 2.09
N LEU A 176 3.17 -3.92 3.39
CA LEU A 176 3.90 -3.15 4.39
C LEU A 176 5.38 -3.58 4.44
N THR A 177 5.66 -4.87 4.37
CA THR A 177 7.05 -5.38 4.30
C THR A 177 7.79 -4.85 3.08
N VAL A 178 7.16 -4.87 1.91
CA VAL A 178 7.70 -4.30 0.68
C VAL A 178 7.89 -2.80 0.79
N HIS A 179 6.95 -2.09 1.43
CA HIS A 179 7.00 -0.66 1.65
C HIS A 179 8.15 -0.26 2.60
N VAL A 180 8.46 -1.04 3.63
CA VAL A 180 9.65 -0.83 4.46
C VAL A 180 10.90 -0.77 3.60
N ILE A 181 11.10 -1.76 2.73
CA ILE A 181 12.30 -1.86 1.88
C ILE A 181 12.30 -0.76 0.81
N MET A 182 11.14 -0.49 0.19
CA MET A 182 11.00 0.52 -0.86
C MET A 182 11.26 1.94 -0.33
N TYR A 183 10.64 2.32 0.80
CA TYR A 183 10.81 3.64 1.38
C TYR A 183 12.20 3.83 1.97
N TYR A 184 12.79 2.80 2.56
CA TYR A 184 14.21 2.82 2.93
C TYR A 184 15.12 3.06 1.72
N TYR A 185 14.87 2.37 0.60
CA TYR A 185 15.60 2.59 -0.65
C TYR A 185 15.50 4.06 -1.11
N TYR A 186 14.31 4.67 -1.09
CA TYR A 186 14.12 6.06 -1.49
C TYR A 186 14.76 7.06 -0.51
N TYR A 187 14.68 6.79 0.79
CA TYR A 187 15.39 7.55 1.82
C TYR A 187 16.90 7.54 1.57
N ALA A 188 17.48 6.36 1.38
CA ALA A 188 18.92 6.17 1.22
C ALA A 188 19.43 6.77 -0.10
N THR A 189 18.72 6.55 -1.20
CA THR A 189 19.08 7.15 -2.50
C THR A 189 18.92 8.66 -2.50
N ALA A 190 17.97 9.21 -1.75
CA ALA A 190 17.90 10.64 -1.48
C ALA A 190 19.05 11.16 -0.60
N GLY A 191 19.64 10.31 0.24
CA GLY A 191 20.91 10.60 0.94
C GLY A 191 22.14 10.59 0.03
N GLY A 192 22.02 10.22 -1.24
CA GLY A 192 23.13 10.08 -2.18
C GLY A 192 23.70 8.66 -2.28
N ALA A 193 23.11 7.68 -1.58
CA ALA A 193 23.54 6.29 -1.68
C ALA A 193 23.27 5.72 -3.07
N LYS A 194 24.26 4.99 -3.63
CA LYS A 194 24.10 4.24 -4.88
C LYS A 194 23.80 2.79 -4.53
N ILE A 195 22.54 2.39 -4.74
CA ILE A 195 22.07 1.05 -4.37
C ILE A 195 22.00 0.16 -5.61
N TRP A 196 22.75 -0.94 -5.59
CA TRP A 196 22.84 -1.89 -6.71
C TRP A 196 21.62 -2.81 -6.83
N TRP A 197 20.88 -3.02 -5.74
CA TRP A 197 19.79 -4.00 -5.67
C TRP A 197 18.41 -3.47 -6.09
N LYS A 198 18.32 -2.30 -6.75
CA LYS A 198 17.05 -1.72 -7.25
C LYS A 198 16.20 -2.70 -8.04
N LYS A 199 16.83 -3.56 -8.86
CA LYS A 199 16.12 -4.57 -9.66
C LYS A 199 15.40 -5.60 -8.78
N TYR A 200 16.04 -6.05 -7.70
CA TYR A 200 15.46 -7.00 -6.76
C TYR A 200 14.25 -6.41 -6.02
N LEU A 201 14.23 -5.09 -5.77
CA LEU A 201 13.05 -4.42 -5.22
C LEU A 201 11.84 -4.56 -6.14
N THR A 202 12.01 -4.33 -7.44
CA THR A 202 10.91 -4.52 -8.41
C THR A 202 10.50 -5.99 -8.51
N THR A 203 11.45 -6.93 -8.43
CA THR A 203 11.13 -8.36 -8.38
C THR A 203 10.33 -8.72 -7.12
N PHE A 204 10.69 -8.16 -5.96
CA PHE A 204 9.99 -8.38 -4.71
C PHE A 204 8.53 -7.87 -4.76
N GLN A 205 8.30 -6.70 -5.37
CA GLN A 205 6.95 -6.18 -5.63
C GLN A 205 6.12 -7.10 -6.54
N ILE A 206 6.73 -7.69 -7.58
CA ILE A 206 6.02 -8.64 -8.45
C ILE A 206 5.68 -9.93 -7.70
N VAL A 207 6.63 -10.46 -6.92
CA VAL A 207 6.41 -11.66 -6.09
C VAL A 207 5.31 -11.43 -5.06
N GLN A 208 5.27 -10.26 -4.43
CA GLN A 208 4.15 -9.84 -3.57
C GLN A 208 2.82 -10.03 -4.31
N PHE A 209 2.61 -9.38 -5.46
CA PHE A 209 1.33 -9.45 -6.15
C PHE A 209 0.93 -10.86 -6.59
N VAL A 210 1.91 -11.73 -6.91
CA VAL A 210 1.64 -13.14 -7.22
C VAL A 210 1.11 -13.88 -5.99
N ILE A 211 1.72 -13.67 -4.83
CA ILE A 211 1.27 -14.29 -3.57
C ILE A 211 -0.10 -13.73 -3.17
N ASP A 212 -0.27 -12.41 -3.20
CA ASP A 212 -1.53 -11.74 -2.86
C ASP A 212 -2.68 -12.26 -3.74
N LEU A 213 -2.46 -12.39 -5.06
CA LEU A 213 -3.46 -12.93 -5.98
C LEU A 213 -3.80 -14.39 -5.69
N PHE A 214 -2.79 -15.23 -5.41
CA PHE A 214 -3.04 -16.62 -5.06
C PHE A 214 -3.97 -16.73 -3.85
N VAL A 215 -3.68 -15.96 -2.79
CA VAL A 215 -4.44 -16.00 -1.54
C VAL A 215 -5.84 -15.39 -1.70
N VAL A 216 -5.95 -14.23 -2.37
CA VAL A 216 -7.25 -13.57 -2.58
C VAL A 216 -8.14 -14.38 -3.53
N TYR A 217 -7.59 -15.01 -4.57
CA TYR A 217 -8.35 -15.91 -5.44
C TYR A 217 -8.78 -17.18 -4.71
N PHE A 218 -7.94 -17.73 -3.83
CA PHE A 218 -8.32 -18.86 -2.99
C PHE A 218 -9.48 -18.52 -2.05
N ALA A 219 -9.43 -17.37 -1.37
CA ALA A 219 -10.51 -16.92 -0.51
C ALA A 219 -11.80 -16.65 -1.30
N THR A 220 -11.69 -15.99 -2.46
CA THR A 220 -12.82 -15.73 -3.36
C THR A 220 -13.43 -17.03 -3.88
N TYR A 221 -12.61 -17.97 -4.33
CA TYR A 221 -13.06 -19.31 -4.75
C TYR A 221 -13.80 -20.02 -3.62
N SER A 222 -13.25 -20.03 -2.42
CA SER A 222 -13.84 -20.73 -1.26
C SER A 222 -15.20 -20.12 -0.89
N TYR A 223 -15.34 -18.78 -0.93
CA TYR A 223 -16.62 -18.09 -0.77
C TYR A 223 -17.66 -18.52 -1.82
N TYR A 224 -17.33 -18.43 -3.10
CA TYR A 224 -18.29 -18.75 -4.16
C TYR A 224 -18.62 -20.25 -4.22
N ALA A 225 -17.64 -21.12 -3.98
CA ALA A 225 -17.85 -22.57 -3.93
C ALA A 225 -18.80 -22.95 -2.78
N ALA A 226 -18.58 -22.40 -1.58
CA ALA A 226 -19.43 -22.71 -0.42
C ALA A 226 -20.86 -22.16 -0.55
N ASN A 227 -21.03 -20.95 -1.08
CA ASN A 227 -22.33 -20.27 -1.09
C ASN A 227 -23.17 -20.56 -2.35
N TYR A 228 -22.54 -20.73 -3.52
CA TYR A 228 -23.25 -20.84 -4.80
C TYR A 228 -23.11 -22.21 -5.47
N PHE A 229 -21.96 -22.88 -5.31
CA PHE A 229 -21.63 -24.09 -6.06
C PHE A 229 -21.30 -25.26 -5.14
N LYS A 230 -22.32 -25.80 -4.45
CA LYS A 230 -22.20 -26.89 -3.46
C LYS A 230 -21.52 -28.18 -3.95
N ASN A 231 -21.35 -28.34 -5.27
CA ASN A 231 -20.68 -29.49 -5.88
C ASN A 231 -19.16 -29.31 -5.99
N LEU A 232 -18.62 -28.12 -5.73
CA LEU A 232 -17.19 -27.84 -5.78
C LEU A 232 -16.53 -28.18 -4.44
N PRO A 233 -15.31 -28.75 -4.45
CA PRO A 233 -14.57 -29.00 -3.23
C PRO A 233 -14.15 -27.69 -2.59
N THR A 234 -14.51 -27.50 -1.32
CA THR A 234 -14.09 -26.37 -0.49
C THR A 234 -13.89 -26.81 0.96
N LEU A 235 -13.01 -26.11 1.69
CA LEU A 235 -12.79 -26.29 3.13
C LEU A 235 -13.80 -25.52 3.98
N GLY A 236 -14.55 -24.59 3.38
CA GLY A 236 -15.55 -23.74 4.03
C GLY A 236 -15.82 -22.47 3.24
N SER A 237 -16.63 -21.57 3.80
CA SER A 237 -16.78 -20.20 3.28
C SER A 237 -15.67 -19.29 3.84
N CYS A 238 -15.50 -18.11 3.26
CA CYS A 238 -14.62 -17.06 3.77
C CYS A 238 -15.43 -15.80 4.15
N ALA A 239 -14.92 -15.03 5.10
CA ALA A 239 -15.53 -13.78 5.51
C ALA A 239 -15.24 -12.65 4.52
N GLY A 240 -16.26 -11.85 4.23
CA GLY A 240 -16.17 -10.70 3.34
C GLY A 240 -17.41 -10.52 2.48
N THR A 241 -17.44 -9.41 1.74
CA THR A 241 -18.49 -9.14 0.74
C THR A 241 -18.02 -9.46 -0.67
N GLU A 242 -18.95 -9.89 -1.52
CA GLU A 242 -18.67 -10.20 -2.93
C GLU A 242 -18.10 -9.02 -3.70
N SER A 243 -18.63 -7.82 -3.45
CA SER A 243 -18.16 -6.61 -4.10
C SER A 243 -16.71 -6.29 -3.74
N ALA A 244 -16.33 -6.45 -2.46
CA ALA A 244 -14.96 -6.28 -2.01
C ALA A 244 -14.03 -7.34 -2.60
N ALA A 245 -14.47 -8.60 -2.67
CA ALA A 245 -13.69 -9.70 -3.24
C ALA A 245 -13.42 -9.49 -4.75
N VAL A 246 -14.47 -9.22 -5.53
CA VAL A 246 -14.35 -9.00 -6.99
C VAL A 246 -13.50 -7.77 -7.29
N PHE A 247 -13.72 -6.66 -6.57
CA PHE A 247 -12.95 -5.44 -6.75
C PHE A 247 -11.47 -5.64 -6.38
N GLY A 248 -11.20 -6.32 -5.27
CA GLY A 248 -9.85 -6.67 -4.84
C GLY A 248 -9.13 -7.55 -5.88
N CYS A 249 -9.79 -8.61 -6.35
CA CYS A 249 -9.28 -9.47 -7.41
C CYS A 249 -8.91 -8.67 -8.67
N ALA A 250 -9.83 -7.82 -9.15
CA ALA A 250 -9.63 -7.04 -10.36
C ALA A 250 -8.45 -6.05 -10.22
N LEU A 251 -8.38 -5.31 -9.10
CA LEU A 251 -7.32 -4.34 -8.87
C LEU A 251 -5.94 -5.00 -8.73
N LEU A 252 -5.80 -6.03 -7.90
CA LEU A 252 -4.51 -6.72 -7.74
C LEU A 252 -4.03 -7.33 -9.06
N SER A 253 -4.95 -7.86 -9.88
CA SER A 253 -4.63 -8.40 -11.21
C SER A 253 -4.10 -7.30 -12.13
N SER A 254 -4.73 -6.12 -12.09
CA SER A 254 -4.28 -4.96 -12.86
C SER A 254 -2.88 -4.50 -12.42
N TYR A 255 -2.57 -4.53 -11.12
CA TYR A 255 -1.25 -4.17 -10.60
C TYR A 255 -0.18 -5.14 -11.08
N LEU A 256 -0.42 -6.45 -10.97
CA LEU A 256 0.55 -7.45 -11.46
C LEU A 256 0.91 -7.22 -12.93
N VAL A 257 -0.10 -6.99 -13.79
CA VAL A 257 0.12 -6.70 -15.21
C VAL A 257 0.97 -5.43 -15.40
N LEU A 258 0.64 -4.35 -14.71
CA LEU A 258 1.36 -3.08 -14.83
C LEU A 258 2.81 -3.18 -14.31
N PHE A 259 3.04 -3.92 -13.24
CA PHE A 259 4.39 -4.15 -12.69
C PHE A 259 5.24 -5.04 -13.60
N ILE A 260 4.66 -6.09 -14.19
CA ILE A 260 5.34 -6.92 -15.20
C ILE A 260 5.70 -6.06 -16.42
N GLN A 261 4.75 -5.25 -16.90
CA GLN A 261 4.99 -4.34 -18.02
C GLN A 261 6.11 -3.34 -17.71
N PHE A 262 6.11 -2.73 -16.52
CA PHE A 262 7.16 -1.85 -16.05
C PHE A 262 8.53 -2.55 -16.00
N TYR A 263 8.58 -3.77 -15.49
CA TYR A 263 9.81 -4.57 -15.41
C TYR A 263 10.37 -4.88 -16.80
N ILE A 264 9.53 -5.32 -17.74
CA ILE A 264 9.95 -5.60 -19.12
C ILE A 264 10.49 -4.33 -19.77
N GLN A 265 9.78 -3.21 -19.64
CA GLN A 265 10.18 -1.93 -20.22
C GLN A 265 11.50 -1.40 -19.64
N THR A 266 11.73 -1.59 -18.34
CA THR A 266 12.90 -1.04 -17.63
C THR A 266 14.14 -1.92 -17.76
N TYR A 267 13.98 -3.25 -17.71
CA TYR A 267 15.10 -4.18 -17.55
C TYR A 267 15.31 -5.17 -18.69
N LYS A 268 14.31 -5.43 -19.56
CA LYS A 268 14.43 -6.43 -20.64
C LYS A 268 14.50 -5.84 -22.05
N LYS A 269 14.10 -4.59 -22.28
CA LYS A 269 14.20 -3.99 -23.63
C LYS A 269 15.65 -3.64 -23.99
N PRO A 270 16.18 -4.07 -25.15
CA PRO A 270 17.49 -3.64 -25.63
C PRO A 270 17.51 -2.14 -25.89
N ALA A 271 18.63 -1.48 -25.62
CA ALA A 271 18.83 -0.02 -25.57
C ALA A 271 18.56 0.76 -26.88
N GLY A 272 18.00 0.15 -27.93
CA GLY A 272 17.86 0.72 -29.28
C GLY A 272 16.46 1.16 -29.71
N LYS A 273 15.37 0.80 -29.01
CA LYS A 273 14.03 1.33 -29.32
C LYS A 273 13.53 2.20 -28.17
N LYS A 274 13.66 3.53 -28.34
CA LYS A 274 12.97 4.54 -27.51
C LYS A 274 11.45 4.34 -27.65
N GLY A 275 10.90 3.39 -26.90
CA GLY A 275 9.53 3.49 -26.45
C GLY A 275 9.41 4.77 -25.64
N VAL A 276 8.31 5.49 -25.82
CA VAL A 276 7.97 6.73 -25.10
C VAL A 276 8.51 6.67 -23.67
N ALA A 277 9.50 7.51 -23.39
CA ALA A 277 10.24 7.47 -22.15
C ALA A 277 9.32 7.80 -20.98
N ASN A 278 8.85 6.79 -20.24
CA ASN A 278 8.59 6.99 -18.82
C ASN A 278 9.95 7.26 -18.18
N GLY A 279 10.13 8.53 -17.80
CA GLY A 279 11.38 9.26 -17.93
C GLY A 279 12.62 8.64 -17.32
N LYS A 280 13.74 8.92 -18.00
CA LYS A 280 15.10 8.79 -17.46
C LYS A 280 15.16 9.40 -16.06
N ALA A 281 15.26 8.55 -15.04
CA ALA A 281 15.85 8.94 -13.78
C ALA A 281 17.37 9.06 -13.98
N ASN A 282 17.80 10.11 -14.69
CA ASN A 282 19.20 10.52 -14.65
C ASN A 282 19.49 10.97 -13.22
N GLY A 283 20.36 10.22 -12.55
CA GLY A 283 21.21 10.77 -11.50
C GLY A 283 22.00 11.92 -12.12
N VAL A 284 21.89 13.10 -11.53
CA VAL A 284 22.69 14.25 -11.90
C VAL A 284 24.14 13.92 -11.50
N ALA A 285 24.99 13.68 -12.49
CA ALA A 285 26.42 13.75 -12.31
C ALA A 285 26.78 15.24 -12.19
N ASN A 286 27.00 15.70 -10.96
CA ASN A 286 27.78 16.91 -10.73
C ASN A 286 29.25 16.52 -10.90
N GLY A 287 29.80 16.75 -12.09
CA GLY A 287 31.23 16.80 -12.33
C GLY A 287 31.60 18.24 -12.67
N HIS A 288 32.13 18.96 -11.68
CA HIS A 288 32.91 20.17 -11.93
C HIS A 288 34.05 19.80 -12.88
N LYS A 289 34.14 20.50 -14.01
CA LYS A 289 35.41 20.66 -14.73
C LYS A 289 36.11 21.85 -14.08
N THR A 290 37.13 21.58 -13.29
CA THR A 290 38.21 22.54 -13.06
C THR A 290 39.28 22.27 -14.12
N GLU A 291 39.61 23.36 -14.80
CA GLU A 291 40.78 23.72 -15.62
C GLU A 291 41.83 22.64 -15.93
#